data_AF-A0A943A0H4-F1
#
_entry.id   AF-A0A943A0H4-F1
#
_cell.length_a   1.000
_cell.length_b   1.000
_cell.length_c   1.000
_cell.angle_alpha   90.00
_cell.angle_beta   90.00
_cell.angle_gamma   90.00
#
_symmetry.space_group_name_H-M   'P 1'
#
loop_
_entity.id
_entity.type
_entity.pdbx_description
1 polymer ?
#
loop_
_entity_poly.entity_id
_entity_poly.type
_entity_poly.pdbx_seq_one_letter_code
_entity_poly.pdbx_strand_id
1 'polypeptide(L)'
;MKCPKCGEEKRVRGNDSFCWKCGFPLNAAARDGNVLELRSFFLDVDSGVMLVNGKEVNNVTAFSFALDKGKYGLSITLDNHFQAIASLNTGTKVS
;
A
#
# COMPACT_ATOMS: atom_id res chain seq x y z
N MET A 1 3.06 -8.24 -21.51
CA MET A 1 4.10 -8.98 -20.75
C MET A 1 3.47 -10.23 -20.15
N LYS A 2 4.24 -11.25 -19.78
CA LYS A 2 3.69 -12.46 -19.14
C LYS A 2 3.73 -12.33 -17.63
N CYS A 3 2.64 -12.67 -16.94
CA CYS A 3 2.69 -12.82 -15.49
C CYS A 3 3.65 -13.98 -15.13
N PRO A 4 4.75 -13.73 -14.39
CA PRO A 4 5.72 -14.77 -14.08
C PRO A 4 5.16 -15.85 -13.14
N LYS A 5 4.07 -15.56 -12.41
CA LYS A 5 3.45 -16.50 -11.47
C LYS A 5 2.41 -17.42 -12.11
N CYS A 6 1.44 -16.86 -12.84
CA CYS A 6 0.32 -17.65 -13.39
C CYS A 6 0.36 -17.82 -14.92
N GLY A 7 1.38 -17.27 -15.58
CA GLY A 7 1.57 -17.37 -17.02
C GLY A 7 0.56 -16.60 -17.87
N GLU A 8 -0.32 -15.80 -17.26
CA GLU A 8 -1.33 -15.02 -17.98
C GLU A 8 -0.70 -13.89 -18.80
N GLU A 9 -1.16 -13.73 -20.03
CA GLU A 9 -0.61 -12.75 -20.99
C GLU A 9 -1.70 -11.83 -21.56
N LYS A 10 -2.96 -12.30 -21.66
CA LYS A 10 -3.98 -11.66 -22.51
C LYS A 10 -4.37 -10.25 -22.06
N ARG A 11 -4.29 -9.95 -20.76
CA ARG A 11 -4.66 -8.63 -20.20
C ARG A 11 -3.58 -8.06 -19.29
N VAL A 12 -2.32 -8.50 -19.46
CA VAL A 12 -1.22 -8.01 -18.67
C VAL A 12 -0.44 -6.96 -19.48
N ARG A 13 -0.72 -5.69 -19.21
CA ARG A 13 -0.09 -4.51 -19.81
C ARG A 13 1.22 -4.18 -19.10
N GLY A 14 2.13 -3.52 -19.83
CA GLY A 14 3.47 -3.19 -19.33
C GLY A 14 3.50 -2.28 -18.10
N ASN A 15 2.41 -1.56 -17.85
CA ASN A 15 2.24 -0.63 -16.73
C ASN A 15 1.31 -1.17 -15.63
N ASP A 16 0.85 -2.42 -15.73
CA ASP A 16 0.00 -2.98 -14.69
C ASP A 16 0.82 -3.15 -13.40
N SER A 17 0.33 -2.61 -12.29
CA SER A 17 0.96 -2.81 -10.98
C SER A 17 0.78 -4.23 -10.48
N PHE A 18 -0.34 -4.88 -10.81
CA PHE A 18 -0.71 -6.23 -10.38
C PHE A 18 -1.34 -7.04 -11.52
N CYS A 19 -1.12 -8.35 -11.51
CA CYS A 19 -1.74 -9.26 -12.45
C CYS A 19 -3.24 -9.40 -12.15
N TRP A 20 -4.09 -9.04 -13.11
CA TRP A 20 -5.55 -9.11 -12.97
C TRP A 20 -6.08 -10.51 -12.59
N LYS A 21 -5.38 -11.59 -12.97
CA LYS A 21 -5.84 -12.97 -12.77
C LYS A 21 -5.49 -13.51 -11.40
N CYS A 22 -4.29 -13.21 -10.90
CA CYS A 22 -3.78 -13.85 -9.69
C CYS A 22 -3.26 -12.87 -8.62
N GLY A 23 -3.35 -11.56 -8.87
CA GLY A 23 -2.91 -10.52 -7.94
C GLY A 23 -1.39 -10.34 -7.83
N PHE A 24 -0.58 -11.06 -8.62
CA PHE A 24 0.88 -10.96 -8.52
C PHE A 24 1.38 -9.54 -8.88
N PRO A 25 2.20 -8.88 -8.04
CA PRO A 25 2.73 -7.56 -8.34
C PRO A 25 3.68 -7.62 -9.54
N LEU A 26 3.36 -6.92 -10.62
CA LEU A 26 4.13 -6.92 -11.87
C LEU A 26 5.10 -5.74 -11.93
N ASN A 27 4.63 -4.56 -11.51
CA ASN A 27 5.40 -3.31 -11.52
C ASN A 27 5.10 -2.43 -10.28
N ALA A 28 4.65 -3.04 -9.17
CA ALA A 28 4.37 -2.29 -7.95
C ALA A 28 5.68 -1.73 -7.37
N ALA A 29 5.90 -0.41 -7.52
CA ALA A 29 7.01 0.28 -6.88
C ALA A 29 6.71 0.43 -5.38
N ALA A 30 7.56 -0.11 -4.51
CA ALA A 30 7.58 0.25 -3.09
C ALA A 30 7.89 1.75 -3.00
N ARG A 31 6.90 2.55 -2.60
CA ARG A 31 6.93 4.02 -2.79
C ARG A 31 7.75 4.81 -1.78
N ASP A 32 8.51 4.15 -0.92
CA ASP A 32 9.28 4.78 0.15
C ASP A 32 10.76 4.36 0.18
N GLY A 33 11.23 3.55 -0.77
CA GLY A 33 12.66 3.26 -0.97
C GLY A 33 13.35 2.48 0.15
N ASN A 34 12.66 2.14 1.25
CA ASN A 34 13.19 1.34 2.35
C ASN A 34 12.48 -0.02 2.38
N VAL A 35 13.11 -1.05 1.83
CA VAL A 35 12.68 -2.44 2.04
C VAL A 35 13.10 -2.83 3.45
N LEU A 36 12.18 -2.67 4.41
CA LEU A 36 12.39 -3.14 5.78
C LEU A 36 12.20 -4.66 5.85
N GLU A 37 13.05 -5.34 6.61
CA GLU A 37 12.89 -6.76 6.92
C GLU A 37 11.56 -6.99 7.68
N LEU A 38 10.73 -7.90 7.18
CA LEU A 38 9.49 -8.29 7.85
C LEU A 38 9.79 -9.34 8.94
N ARG A 39 9.65 -8.94 10.21
CA ARG A 39 9.86 -9.81 11.40
C ARG A 39 8.54 -10.25 12.02
N SER A 40 7.56 -9.35 12.09
CA SER A 40 6.24 -9.67 12.62
C SER A 40 5.14 -8.85 11.95
N PHE A 41 3.94 -9.43 11.91
CA PHE A 41 2.70 -8.82 11.45
C PHE A 41 1.56 -9.24 12.38
N PHE A 42 0.73 -8.28 12.77
CA PHE A 42 -0.47 -8.50 13.56
C PHE A 42 -1.61 -7.63 13.01
N LEU A 43 -2.81 -8.19 12.96
CA LEU A 43 -4.04 -7.50 12.57
C LEU A 43 -5.13 -7.87 13.56
N ASP A 44 -5.68 -6.87 14.22
CA ASP A 44 -6.92 -6.95 14.97
C ASP A 44 -8.01 -6.24 14.17
N VAL A 45 -8.95 -7.03 13.64
CA VAL A 45 -10.03 -6.54 12.77
C VAL A 45 -11.09 -5.80 13.59
N ASP A 46 -11.32 -6.21 14.84
CA ASP A 46 -12.38 -5.63 15.67
C ASP A 46 -11.99 -4.22 16.14
N SER A 47 -10.71 -4.01 16.47
CA SER A 47 -10.19 -2.69 16.85
C SER A 47 -9.64 -1.88 15.67
N GLY A 48 -9.48 -2.49 14.49
CA GLY A 48 -8.91 -1.84 13.31
C GLY A 48 -7.40 -1.57 13.41
N VAL A 49 -6.69 -2.27 14.30
CA VAL A 49 -5.26 -2.06 14.56
C VAL A 49 -4.41 -3.00 13.70
N MET A 50 -3.43 -2.44 12.99
CA MET A 50 -2.41 -3.18 12.25
C MET A 50 -1.03 -2.86 12.82
N LEU A 51 -0.26 -3.88 13.20
CA LEU A 51 1.13 -3.73 13.64
C LEU A 51 2.09 -4.43 12.66
N VAL A 52 3.15 -3.73 12.27
CA VAL A 52 4.28 -4.29 11.51
C VAL A 52 5.56 -4.09 12.32
N ASN A 53 6.25 -5.18 12.63
CA ASN A 53 7.45 -5.16 13.47
C ASN A 53 7.24 -4.44 14.82
N GLY A 54 6.03 -4.58 15.39
CA GLY A 54 5.64 -3.94 16.66
C GLY A 54 5.30 -2.45 16.56
N LYS A 55 5.24 -1.88 15.36
CA LYS A 55 4.80 -0.49 15.13
C LYS A 55 3.43 -0.46 14.49
N GLU A 56 2.57 0.40 15.01
CA GLU A 56 1.24 0.61 14.45
C GLU A 56 1.32 1.31 13.09
N VAL A 57 0.50 0.83 12.15
CA VAL A 57 0.34 1.38 10.81
C VAL A 57 -1.09 1.90 10.69
N ASN A 58 -1.22 3.22 10.59
CA ASN A 58 -2.51 3.91 10.52
C ASN A 58 -3.00 4.06 9.06
N ASN A 59 -4.30 4.31 8.91
CA ASN A 59 -4.94 4.60 7.61
C ASN A 59 -4.72 3.51 6.55
N VAL A 60 -4.68 2.24 6.96
CA VAL A 60 -4.53 1.11 6.05
C VAL A 60 -5.84 0.90 5.28
N THR A 61 -5.76 0.93 3.94
CA THR A 61 -6.92 0.68 3.07
C THR A 61 -6.88 -0.69 2.40
N ALA A 62 -5.69 -1.23 2.19
CA ALA A 62 -5.50 -2.59 1.70
C ALA A 62 -4.14 -3.14 2.14
N PHE A 63 -4.05 -4.45 2.31
CA PHE A 63 -2.78 -5.13 2.46
C PHE A 63 -2.77 -6.47 1.72
N SER A 64 -1.57 -6.94 1.37
CA SER A 64 -1.34 -8.24 0.75
C SER A 64 -0.20 -8.95 1.47
N PHE A 65 -0.46 -10.19 1.89
CA PHE A 65 0.53 -11.08 2.50
C PHE A 65 0.86 -12.22 1.53
N ALA A 66 2.13 -12.39 1.20
CA ALA A 66 2.57 -13.37 0.21
C ALA A 66 3.76 -14.18 0.72
N LEU A 67 3.78 -15.47 0.42
CA LEU A 67 4.95 -16.34 0.55
C LEU A 67 5.55 -16.54 -0.84
N ASP A 68 6.80 -16.09 -1.04
CA ASP A 68 7.56 -16.32 -2.27
C ASP A 68 8.95 -16.87 -1.93
N LYS A 69 9.33 -17.98 -2.57
CA LYS A 69 10.62 -18.66 -2.36
C LYS A 69 11.01 -18.87 -0.89
N GLY A 70 10.02 -19.22 -0.05
CA GLY A 70 10.22 -19.47 1.38
C GLY A 70 10.34 -18.22 2.25
N LYS A 71 10.11 -17.03 1.69
CA LYS A 71 10.11 -15.76 2.43
C LYS A 71 8.73 -15.11 2.41
N TYR A 72 8.30 -14.61 3.55
CA TYR A 72 7.08 -13.82 3.65
C TYR A 72 7.35 -12.37 3.25
N GLY A 73 6.42 -11.79 2.50
CA GLY A 73 6.37 -10.38 2.16
C GLY A 73 5.02 -9.80 2.53
N LEU A 74 5.03 -8.55 3.00
CA LEU A 74 3.84 -7.78 3.34
C LEU A 74 3.89 -6.48 2.54
N SER A 75 2.81 -6.20 1.81
CA SER A 75 2.62 -4.92 1.11
C SER A 75 1.39 -4.24 1.67
N ILE A 76 1.50 -2.96 1.99
CA ILE A 76 0.43 -2.17 2.62
C ILE A 76 0.16 -0.94 1.76
N THR A 77 -1.12 -0.64 1.57
CA THR A 77 -1.60 0.59 0.93
C THR A 77 -2.21 1.48 2.00
N LEU A 78 -1.84 2.75 2.01
CA LEU A 78 -2.26 3.75 2.99
C LEU A 78 -3.04 4.87 2.31
N ASP A 79 -4.08 5.37 2.96
CA ASP A 79 -4.70 6.65 2.58
C ASP A 79 -3.93 7.80 3.24
N ASN A 80 -3.30 8.62 2.40
CA ASN A 80 -2.66 9.85 2.84
C ASN A 80 -3.67 10.99 2.75
N HIS A 81 -4.07 11.54 3.90
CA HIS A 81 -4.88 12.75 3.94
C HIS A 81 -3.99 13.99 3.90
N PHE A 82 -4.10 14.76 2.82
CA PHE A 82 -3.50 16.08 2.72
C PHE A 82 -4.57 17.13 3.04
N GLN A 83 -4.39 17.89 4.12
CA GLN A 83 -5.23 19.04 4.42
C GLN A 83 -4.55 20.31 3.91
N ALA A 84 -5.30 21.14 3.19
CA ALA A 84 -4.86 22.50 2.86
C ALA A 84 -5.03 23.39 4.09
N ILE A 85 -3.94 23.99 4.57
CA ILE A 85 -4.01 25.05 5.59
C ILE A 85 -4.29 26.36 4.85
N ALA A 86 -5.56 26.68 4.62
CA ALA A 86 -5.94 27.99 4.11
C ALA A 86 -6.15 28.95 5.30
N SER A 87 -5.21 29.86 5.53
CA SER A 87 -5.46 31.02 6.39
C SER A 87 -6.47 31.93 5.68
N LEU A 88 -7.73 31.85 6.08
CA LEU A 88 -8.73 32.87 5.76
C LEU A 88 -8.33 34.16 6.47
N ASN A 89 -7.55 34.99 5.80
CA ASN A 89 -7.46 36.42 6.15
C ASN A 89 -8.79 37.08 5.74
N THR A 90 -9.87 36.77 6.45
CA THR A 90 -11.09 37.57 6.44
C THR A 90 -10.90 38.76 7.38
N GLY A 91 -10.00 39.67 7.01
CA GLY A 91 -9.99 41.02 7.53
C GLY A 91 -10.91 41.86 6.65
N THR A 92 -12.21 41.87 6.95
CA THR A 92 -13.17 42.78 6.32
C THR A 92 -13.36 44.02 7.21
N LYS A 93 -13.53 45.16 6.52
CA LYS A 93 -14.07 46.47 6.95
C LYS A 93 -13.04 47.43 7.57
N VAL A 94 -13.13 48.74 7.40
CA VAL A 94 -14.30 49.61 7.19
C VAL A 94 -13.86 50.90 6.47
N SER A 95 -14.81 51.52 5.76
CA SER A 95 -14.95 52.96 5.37
C SER A 95 -13.98 53.57 4.37
#